data_AF-A0A398B8C6-F1
#
_entry.id   AF-A0A398B8C6-F1
#
_cell.length_a   1.000
_cell.length_b   1.000
_cell.length_c   1.000
_cell.angle_alpha   90.00
_cell.angle_beta   90.00
_cell.angle_gamma   90.00
#
_symmetry.space_group_name_H-M   'P 1'
#
loop_
_entity.id
_entity.type
_entity.pdbx_description
1 polymer ?
#
loop_
_entity_poly.entity_id
_entity_poly.type
_entity_poly.pdbx_seq_one_letter_code
_entity_poly.pdbx_strand_id
1 'polypeptide(L)'
;MSIEMKKEHLIQYGLKVFEEIGANEICSVCIRSGNSCCRGCEFLKDGEGCQKRNTSCIAWLCGLQKHYFEEVGLLDDWEKLWAKVPGKLHRRDVTPDIVKVNTLLKVKHINKNSGKLMADKFNIFIGNGGNLEKLEERLQHDFVMRKL
;
A
#
# COMPACT_ATOMS: atom_id res chain seq x y z
N MET A 1 -4.28 17.71 -18.02
CA MET A 1 -3.98 18.71 -16.97
C MET A 1 -3.24 18.02 -15.84
N SER A 2 -2.20 18.64 -15.29
CA SER A 2 -1.52 18.18 -14.07
C SER A 2 -1.94 19.07 -12.89
N ILE A 3 -2.06 18.48 -11.71
CA ILE A 3 -2.36 19.14 -10.45
C ILE A 3 -1.04 19.28 -9.68
N GLU A 4 -0.68 20.50 -9.29
CA GLU A 4 0.43 20.73 -8.37
C GLU A 4 -0.05 20.61 -6.92
N MET A 5 0.70 19.90 -6.09
CA MET A 5 0.41 19.78 -4.66
C MET A 5 1.67 19.61 -3.84
N LYS A 6 1.59 19.99 -2.56
CA LYS A 6 2.66 19.75 -1.59
C LYS A 6 2.87 18.25 -1.39
N LYS A 7 4.11 17.81 -1.26
CA LYS A 7 4.50 16.43 -0.94
C LYS A 7 3.72 15.89 0.26
N GLU A 8 3.59 16.68 1.32
CA GLU A 8 2.87 16.29 2.52
C GLU A 8 1.40 16.03 2.23
N HIS A 9 0.76 16.86 1.37
CA HIS A 9 -0.62 16.63 0.96
C HIS A 9 -0.76 15.36 0.13
N LEU A 10 0.22 15.04 -0.72
CA LEU A 10 0.23 13.80 -1.51
C LEU A 10 0.35 12.55 -0.62
N ILE A 11 1.22 12.60 0.40
CA ILE A 11 1.35 11.52 1.40
C ILE A 11 0.03 11.35 2.17
N GLN A 12 -0.54 12.44 2.67
CA GLN A 12 -1.83 12.43 3.40
C GLN A 12 -2.97 11.92 2.52
N TYR A 13 -2.99 12.29 1.24
CA TYR A 13 -3.96 11.79 0.28
C TYR A 13 -3.88 10.26 0.13
N GLY A 14 -2.68 9.70 -0.05
CA GLY A 14 -2.52 8.25 -0.17
C GLY A 14 -2.88 7.50 1.12
N LEU A 15 -2.55 8.06 2.29
CA LEU A 15 -2.98 7.53 3.59
C LEU A 15 -4.51 7.53 3.73
N LYS A 16 -5.16 8.62 3.32
CA LYS A 16 -6.62 8.73 3.33
C LYS A 16 -7.26 7.72 2.39
N VAL A 17 -6.71 7.49 1.20
CA VAL A 17 -7.20 6.42 0.31
C VAL A 17 -7.11 5.06 1.01
N PHE A 18 -5.98 4.75 1.65
CA PHE A 18 -5.82 3.48 2.39
C PHE A 18 -6.86 3.30 3.49
N GLU A 19 -7.16 4.36 4.23
CA GLU A 19 -8.21 4.35 5.25
C GLU A 19 -9.59 4.16 4.63
N GLU A 20 -9.94 4.95 3.61
CA GLU A 20 -11.27 4.90 2.96
C GLU A 20 -11.59 3.54 2.34
N ILE A 21 -10.58 2.87 1.79
CA ILE A 21 -10.75 1.52 1.22
C ILE A 21 -10.46 0.42 2.25
N GLY A 22 -10.09 0.72 3.49
CA GLY A 22 -9.79 -0.29 4.51
C GLY A 22 -8.50 -1.09 4.28
N ALA A 23 -7.54 -0.60 3.49
CA ALA A 23 -6.24 -1.24 3.29
C ALA A 23 -5.40 -1.30 4.58
N ASN A 24 -5.71 -0.44 5.57
CA ASN A 24 -5.08 -0.49 6.89
C ASN A 24 -5.42 -1.78 7.66
N GLU A 25 -6.60 -2.36 7.45
CA GLU A 25 -7.00 -3.64 8.09
C GLU A 25 -6.07 -4.79 7.69
N ILE A 26 -5.65 -4.81 6.42
CA ILE A 26 -4.71 -5.79 5.89
C ILE A 26 -3.34 -5.65 6.55
N CYS A 27 -2.88 -4.40 6.72
CA CYS A 27 -1.61 -4.13 7.40
C CYS A 27 -1.67 -4.62 8.85
N SER A 28 -2.77 -4.39 9.55
CA SER A 28 -2.98 -4.83 10.94
C SER A 28 -2.93 -6.35 11.10
N VAL A 29 -3.50 -7.11 10.15
CA VAL A 29 -3.36 -8.58 10.15
C VAL A 29 -1.90 -8.96 9.92
N CYS A 30 -1.28 -8.41 8.88
CA CYS A 30 0.09 -8.73 8.51
C CYS A 30 1.11 -8.49 9.64
N ILE A 31 1.02 -7.32 10.30
CA ILE A 31 1.89 -6.95 11.42
C ILE A 31 1.68 -7.89 12.61
N ARG A 32 0.43 -8.19 12.97
CA ARG A 32 0.13 -9.12 14.09
C ARG A 32 0.60 -10.55 13.83
N SER A 33 0.71 -10.94 12.56
CA SER A 33 1.27 -12.24 12.15
C SER A 33 2.80 -12.29 12.12
N GLY A 34 3.49 -11.25 12.61
CA GLY A 34 4.96 -11.19 12.64
C GLY A 34 5.59 -10.82 11.30
N ASN A 35 4.80 -10.45 10.29
CA ASN A 35 5.31 -10.00 9.01
C ASN A 35 5.39 -8.47 8.96
N SER A 36 6.36 -7.94 8.22
CA SER A 36 6.48 -6.50 7.98
C SER A 36 7.12 -6.23 6.63
N CYS A 37 6.33 -5.68 5.71
CA CYS A 37 6.84 -5.17 4.43
C CYS A 37 7.83 -3.99 4.62
N CYS A 38 7.92 -3.44 5.84
CA CYS A 38 8.86 -2.41 6.25
C CYS A 38 10.05 -2.96 7.06
N ARG A 39 10.30 -4.28 7.07
CA ARG A 39 11.39 -4.91 7.85
C ARG A 39 12.73 -4.21 7.59
N GLY A 40 13.37 -3.74 8.66
CA GLY A 40 14.63 -2.99 8.61
C GLY A 40 14.49 -1.49 8.33
N CYS A 41 13.29 -0.92 8.41
CA CYS A 41 13.07 0.52 8.46
C CYS A 41 13.23 1.03 9.89
N GLU A 42 13.92 2.17 10.08
CA GLU A 42 14.10 2.80 11.40
C GLU A 42 12.78 3.29 12.02
N PHE A 43 11.77 3.55 11.18
CA PHE A 43 10.43 3.97 11.62
C PHE A 43 9.48 2.79 11.85
N LEU A 44 9.92 1.54 11.73
CA LEU A 44 9.11 0.37 12.04
C LEU A 44 9.20 0.08 13.54
N LYS A 45 8.06 0.08 14.22
CA LYS A 45 7.96 -0.36 15.61
C LYS A 45 7.35 -1.77 15.65
N ASP A 46 7.96 -2.65 16.44
CA ASP A 46 7.53 -4.03 16.57
C ASP A 46 6.10 -4.11 17.12
N GLY A 47 5.28 -5.00 16.57
CA GLY A 47 3.85 -5.14 16.89
C GLY A 47 2.94 -3.96 16.52
N GLU A 48 3.49 -2.78 16.20
CA GLU A 48 2.72 -1.55 15.93
C GLU A 48 2.77 -1.11 14.46
N GLY A 49 3.83 -1.50 13.73
CA GLY A 49 4.01 -1.14 12.33
C GLY A 49 4.75 0.19 12.12
N CYS A 50 4.67 0.70 10.89
CA CYS A 50 5.39 1.91 10.49
C CYS A 50 4.80 3.17 11.14
N GLN A 51 5.65 3.94 11.81
CA GLN A 51 5.30 5.17 12.53
C GLN A 51 5.42 6.43 11.65
N LYS A 52 6.09 6.34 10.50
CA LYS A 52 6.33 7.49 9.62
C LYS A 52 6.44 7.05 8.16
N ARG A 53 5.29 6.96 7.48
CA ARG A 53 5.26 6.70 6.03
C ARG A 53 5.66 7.96 5.26
N ASN A 54 6.50 7.76 4.24
CA ASN A 54 6.93 8.80 3.30
C ASN A 54 6.35 8.50 1.89
N THR A 55 6.67 9.33 0.90
CA THR A 55 6.16 9.19 -0.48
C THR A 55 6.47 7.81 -1.05
N SER A 56 7.69 7.30 -0.86
CA SER A 56 8.09 5.97 -1.32
C SER A 56 7.31 4.85 -0.63
N CYS A 57 7.10 4.95 0.68
CA CYS A 57 6.34 3.98 1.47
C CYS A 57 4.87 3.90 1.05
N ILE A 58 4.27 5.03 0.66
CA ILE A 58 2.88 5.06 0.20
C ILE A 58 2.80 4.55 -1.23
N ALA A 59 3.63 5.08 -2.14
CA ALA A 59 3.55 4.74 -3.55
C ALA A 59 3.75 3.25 -3.85
N TRP A 60 4.61 2.58 -3.06
CA TRP A 60 4.89 1.16 -3.22
C TRP A 60 3.92 0.31 -2.40
N LEU A 61 3.20 -0.58 -3.09
CA LEU A 61 2.35 -1.60 -2.47
C LEU A 61 3.12 -2.91 -2.29
N CYS A 62 2.99 -3.55 -1.13
CA CYS A 62 3.44 -4.92 -0.92
C CYS A 62 2.53 -5.93 -1.67
N GLY A 63 2.92 -7.20 -1.76
CA GLY A 63 2.17 -8.22 -2.50
C GLY A 63 0.71 -8.36 -2.05
N LEU A 64 0.46 -8.34 -0.73
CA LEU A 64 -0.89 -8.40 -0.15
C LEU A 64 -1.73 -7.17 -0.53
N GLN A 65 -1.13 -5.99 -0.48
CA GLN A 65 -1.80 -4.74 -0.85
C GLN A 65 -2.08 -4.70 -2.36
N LYS A 66 -1.15 -5.12 -3.21
CA LYS A 66 -1.40 -5.22 -4.65
C LYS A 66 -2.55 -6.16 -4.96
N HIS A 67 -2.58 -7.33 -4.31
CA HIS A 67 -3.68 -8.28 -4.45
C HIS A 67 -5.02 -7.65 -4.07
N TYR A 68 -5.07 -6.94 -2.94
CA TYR A 68 -6.29 -6.23 -2.53
C TYR A 68 -6.70 -5.12 -3.50
N PHE A 69 -5.75 -4.27 -3.91
CA PHE A 69 -5.99 -3.20 -4.88
C PHE A 69 -6.45 -3.74 -6.24
N GLU A 70 -5.99 -4.93 -6.63
CA GLU A 70 -6.48 -5.66 -7.81
C GLU A 70 -7.93 -6.12 -7.60
N GLU A 71 -8.25 -6.76 -6.46
CA GLU A 71 -9.63 -7.19 -6.15
C GLU A 71 -10.65 -6.04 -6.15
N VAL A 72 -10.26 -4.84 -5.70
CA VAL A 72 -11.15 -3.66 -5.70
C VAL A 72 -11.04 -2.78 -6.95
N GLY A 73 -10.27 -3.21 -7.96
CA GLY A 73 -10.16 -2.52 -9.24
C GLY A 73 -9.41 -1.18 -9.19
N LEU A 74 -8.51 -0.97 -8.23
CA LEU A 74 -7.72 0.26 -8.08
C LEU A 74 -6.25 0.14 -8.44
N LEU A 75 -5.72 -1.07 -8.64
CA LEU A 75 -4.27 -1.28 -8.80
C LEU A 75 -3.68 -0.41 -9.91
N ASP A 76 -4.26 -0.44 -11.10
CA ASP A 76 -3.77 0.33 -12.25
C ASP A 76 -3.81 1.84 -12.02
N ASP A 77 -4.89 2.33 -11.42
CA ASP A 77 -5.04 3.76 -11.15
C ASP A 77 -4.09 4.24 -10.05
N TRP A 78 -3.83 3.38 -9.05
CA TRP A 78 -2.83 3.64 -8.02
C TRP A 78 -1.45 3.77 -8.66
N GLU A 79 -1.07 2.81 -9.50
CA GLU A 79 0.23 2.84 -10.17
C GLU A 79 0.37 4.02 -11.13
N LYS A 80 -0.67 4.37 -11.87
CA LYS A 80 -0.70 5.56 -12.75
C LYS A 80 -0.55 6.86 -11.97
N LEU A 81 -1.21 7.00 -10.81
CA LEU A 81 -1.07 8.16 -9.93
C LEU A 81 0.40 8.36 -9.53
N TRP A 82 1.06 7.28 -9.10
CA TRP A 82 2.42 7.36 -8.57
C TRP A 82 3.52 7.33 -9.65
N ALA A 83 3.22 6.87 -10.87
CA ALA A 83 4.22 6.66 -11.94
C ALA A 83 5.08 7.91 -12.23
N LYS A 84 4.47 9.11 -12.21
CA LYS A 84 5.15 10.37 -12.53
C LYS A 84 5.71 11.13 -11.32
N VAL A 85 5.47 10.64 -10.10
CA VAL A 85 6.00 11.25 -8.87
C VAL A 85 7.52 10.98 -8.79
N PRO A 86 8.41 11.98 -8.84
CA PRO A 86 9.85 11.74 -8.78
C PRO A 86 10.31 11.45 -7.34
N GLY A 87 11.58 11.06 -7.17
CA GLY A 87 12.22 10.98 -5.85
C GLY A 87 11.80 9.81 -4.94
N LYS A 88 11.00 8.88 -5.50
CA LYS A 88 10.62 7.63 -4.82
C LYS A 88 11.78 6.63 -4.88
N LEU A 89 12.52 6.47 -3.77
CA LEU A 89 13.64 5.54 -3.64
C LEU A 89 13.31 4.41 -2.67
N HIS A 90 14.02 3.28 -2.76
CA HIS A 90 13.86 2.19 -1.81
C HIS A 90 14.18 2.66 -0.38
N ARG A 91 13.16 2.74 0.48
CA ARG A 91 13.24 3.18 1.89
C ARG A 91 13.81 4.59 2.10
N ARG A 92 13.89 5.40 1.04
CA ARG A 92 14.32 6.80 1.10
C ARG A 92 13.32 7.65 0.32
N ASP A 93 13.15 8.90 0.72
CA ASP A 93 12.25 9.83 0.05
C ASP A 93 12.99 11.14 -0.22
N VAL A 94 13.25 11.39 -1.50
CA VAL A 94 13.83 12.65 -2.00
C VAL A 94 12.84 13.36 -2.92
N THR A 95 11.55 13.08 -2.73
CA THR A 95 10.47 13.74 -3.48
C THR A 95 10.53 15.26 -3.22
N PRO A 96 10.47 16.10 -4.28
CA PRO A 96 10.43 17.55 -4.13
C PRO A 96 9.23 18.00 -3.31
N ASP A 97 9.32 19.18 -2.69
CA ASP A 97 8.25 19.69 -1.84
C ASP A 97 6.96 19.99 -2.62
N ILE A 98 7.08 20.25 -3.92
CA ILE A 98 5.95 20.40 -4.85
C ILE A 98 6.01 19.29 -5.90
N VAL A 99 4.90 18.57 -6.05
CA VAL A 99 4.76 17.42 -6.95
C VAL A 99 3.63 17.68 -7.94
N LYS A 100 3.82 17.25 -9.18
CA LYS A 100 2.79 17.22 -10.21
C LYS A 100 2.19 15.82 -10.32
N VAL A 101 0.87 15.73 -10.15
CA VAL A 101 0.11 14.49 -10.35
C VAL A 101 -0.94 14.69 -11.45
N ASN A 102 -1.18 13.67 -12.26
CA ASN A 102 -2.05 13.81 -13.43
C ASN A 102 -3.54 13.66 -13.08
N THR A 103 -3.85 12.77 -12.15
CA THR A 103 -5.22 12.49 -11.71
C THR A 103 -5.19 11.93 -10.31
N LEU A 104 -6.26 12.18 -9.56
CA LEU A 104 -6.52 11.50 -8.28
C LEU A 104 -7.41 10.27 -8.52
N LEU A 105 -7.32 9.29 -7.62
CA LEU A 105 -8.16 8.10 -7.63
C LEU A 105 -9.63 8.44 -7.36
N LYS A 106 -10.52 7.69 -8.03
CA LYS A 106 -11.97 7.75 -7.82
C LYS A 106 -12.41 6.59 -6.92
N VAL A 107 -12.27 6.79 -5.61
CA VAL A 107 -12.54 5.75 -4.58
C VAL A 107 -14.01 5.57 -4.19
N LYS A 108 -14.93 6.41 -4.70
CA LYS A 108 -16.34 6.51 -4.27
C LYS A 108 -17.19 5.23 -4.42
N HIS A 109 -16.73 4.24 -5.19
CA HIS A 109 -17.49 3.03 -5.49
C HIS A 109 -17.06 1.80 -4.68
N ILE A 110 -16.04 1.93 -3.83
CA ILE A 110 -15.52 0.81 -3.06
C ILE A 110 -16.31 0.68 -1.78
N ASN A 111 -16.81 -0.53 -1.52
CA ASN A 111 -17.47 -0.81 -0.26
C ASN A 111 -16.45 -0.65 0.87
N LYS A 112 -16.76 0.21 1.85
CA LYS A 112 -15.93 0.47 3.04
C LYS A 112 -15.53 -0.79 3.81
N ASN A 113 -16.29 -1.89 3.68
CA ASN A 113 -16.01 -3.17 4.33
C ASN A 113 -15.08 -4.10 3.52
N SER A 114 -14.70 -3.73 2.30
CA SER A 114 -13.89 -4.61 1.42
C SER A 114 -12.53 -4.93 2.03
N GLY A 115 -11.88 -3.94 2.66
CA GLY A 115 -10.61 -4.13 3.35
C GLY A 115 -10.74 -5.07 4.56
N LYS A 116 -11.84 -4.94 5.31
CA LYS A 116 -12.15 -5.85 6.43
C LYS A 116 -12.38 -7.28 5.93
N LEU A 117 -13.16 -7.46 4.86
CA LEU A 117 -13.39 -8.79 4.28
C LEU A 117 -12.08 -9.45 3.83
N MET A 118 -11.16 -8.68 3.21
CA MET A 118 -9.84 -9.17 2.85
C MET A 118 -9.00 -9.53 4.09
N ALA A 119 -9.02 -8.69 5.12
CA ALA A 119 -8.34 -8.98 6.37
C ALA A 119 -8.88 -10.27 7.02
N ASP A 120 -10.19 -10.51 6.98
CA ASP A 120 -10.82 -11.74 7.46
C ASP A 120 -10.37 -12.97 6.65
N LYS A 121 -10.26 -12.86 5.31
CA LYS A 121 -9.67 -13.92 4.47
C LYS A 121 -8.25 -14.26 4.91
N PHE A 122 -7.42 -13.25 5.18
CA PHE A 122 -6.04 -13.48 5.66
C PHE A 122 -6.01 -14.11 7.06
N ASN A 123 -6.88 -13.69 7.98
CA ASN A 123 -7.02 -14.32 9.30
C ASN A 123 -7.40 -15.80 9.18
N ILE A 124 -8.35 -16.14 8.30
CA ILE A 124 -8.72 -17.55 8.03
C ILE A 124 -7.54 -18.32 7.46
N PHE A 125 -6.81 -17.75 6.50
CA PHE A 125 -5.61 -18.38 5.93
C PHE A 125 -4.56 -18.69 7.02
N ILE A 126 -4.30 -17.76 7.92
CA ILE A 126 -3.39 -17.95 9.06
C ILE A 126 -3.93 -19.02 10.02
N GLY A 127 -5.23 -18.97 10.35
CA GLY A 127 -5.89 -19.94 11.23
C GLY A 127 -5.81 -21.38 10.70
N ASN A 128 -5.70 -21.54 9.37
CA ASN A 128 -5.48 -22.82 8.70
C ASN A 128 -4.00 -23.21 8.57
N GLY A 129 -3.08 -22.53 9.27
CA GLY A 129 -1.63 -22.79 9.24
C GLY A 129 -0.88 -22.09 8.11
N GLY A 130 -1.52 -21.15 7.41
CA GLY A 130 -0.90 -20.39 6.33
C GLY A 130 0.20 -19.42 6.82
N ASN A 131 1.26 -19.28 6.02
CA ASN A 131 2.34 -18.32 6.28
C ASN A 131 2.13 -17.06 5.43
N LEU A 132 1.78 -15.94 6.07
CA LEU A 132 1.45 -14.70 5.38
C LEU A 132 2.66 -13.99 4.77
N GLU A 133 3.86 -14.17 5.34
CA GLU A 133 5.11 -13.67 4.76
C GLU A 133 5.38 -14.32 3.41
N LYS A 134 5.33 -15.66 3.34
CA LYS A 134 5.49 -16.39 2.09
C LYS A 134 4.42 -16.04 1.06
N LEU A 135 3.19 -15.80 1.50
CA LEU A 135 2.11 -15.37 0.60
C LEU A 135 2.40 -13.98 0.01
N GLU A 136 2.84 -13.04 0.86
CA GLU A 136 3.21 -11.69 0.42
C GLU A 136 4.35 -11.74 -0.61
N GLU A 137 5.42 -12.47 -0.31
CA GLU A 137 6.58 -12.63 -1.19
C GLU A 137 6.18 -13.22 -2.55
N ARG A 138 5.36 -14.28 -2.53
CA ARG A 138 4.85 -14.91 -3.75
C ARG A 138 4.01 -13.93 -4.58
N LEU A 139 3.03 -13.27 -3.95
CA LEU A 139 2.19 -12.30 -4.65
C LEU A 139 3.04 -11.17 -5.24
N GLN A 140 4.01 -10.68 -4.47
CA GLN A 140 4.92 -9.63 -4.93
C GLN A 140 5.71 -10.08 -6.17
N HIS A 141 6.24 -11.29 -6.16
CA HIS A 141 6.91 -11.90 -7.31
C HIS A 141 5.96 -12.03 -8.51
N ASP A 142 4.75 -12.55 -8.32
CA ASP A 142 3.77 -12.74 -9.39
C ASP A 142 3.41 -11.41 -10.07
N PHE A 143 3.21 -10.33 -9.30
CA PHE A 143 2.97 -9.00 -9.85
C PHE A 143 4.17 -8.41 -10.60
N VAL A 144 5.40 -8.74 -10.21
CA VAL A 144 6.60 -8.33 -10.95
C VAL A 144 6.67 -9.10 -12.27
N MET A 145 6.46 -10.41 -12.24
CA MET A 145 6.55 -11.26 -13.44
C MET A 145 5.46 -10.96 -14.47
N ARG A 146 4.25 -10.55 -14.05
CA ARG A 146 3.17 -10.12 -14.98
C ARG A 146 3.53 -8.89 -15.81
N LYS A 147 4.55 -8.12 -15.41
CA LYS A 147 4.96 -6.86 -16.05
C LYS A 147 6.18 -6.98 -16.95
N LEU A 148 6.82 -8.15 -16.99
CA LEU A 148 7.94 -8.49 -17.87
C LEU A 148 7.41 -9.12 -19.16
#